data_AF-A0AAU8RXM5-F1
#
_entry.id   AF-A0AAU8RXM5-F1
#
_cell.length_a   1.000
_cell.length_b   1.000
_cell.length_c   1.000
_cell.angle_alpha   90.00
_cell.angle_beta   90.00
_cell.angle_gamma   90.00
#
_symmetry.space_group_name_H-M   'P 1'
#
loop_
_entity.id
_entity.type
_entity.pdbx_description
1 polymer ?
#
loop_
_entity_poly.entity_id
_entity_poly.type
_entity_poly.pdbx_seq_one_letter_code
_entity_poly.pdbx_strand_id
1 'polypeptide(L)'
;MSAQIKEREKPVPINMRVDTRKRSLIDAAVELLGTDRTSFILDAACRRAEEVIMDRQLFLLSDEAFDRFEQALEHNALKDNKCLQKLMSKPAPWS
;
A
#
# COMPACT_ATOMS: atom_id res chain seq x y z
N MET A 1 8.63 -27.34 -2.08
CA MET A 1 8.45 -27.34 -3.55
C MET A 1 6.99 -27.05 -3.83
N SER A 2 6.66 -25.76 -3.99
CA SER A 2 5.42 -25.25 -4.60
C SER A 2 5.49 -23.73 -4.53
N ALA A 3 6.31 -23.14 -5.41
CA ALA A 3 6.21 -21.73 -5.73
C ALA A 3 4.89 -21.55 -6.47
N GLN A 4 3.90 -20.96 -5.78
CA GLN A 4 2.65 -20.57 -6.37
C GLN A 4 2.98 -19.46 -7.37
N ILE A 5 3.06 -19.83 -8.64
CA ILE A 5 3.22 -18.90 -9.75
C ILE A 5 1.98 -18.01 -9.70
N LYS A 6 2.15 -16.79 -9.18
CA LYS A 6 1.17 -15.71 -9.22
C LYS A 6 0.69 -15.63 -10.67
N GLU A 7 -0.55 -16.07 -10.93
CA GLU A 7 -1.20 -15.80 -12.22
C GLU A 7 -0.95 -14.33 -12.51
N ARG A 8 -0.31 -14.01 -13.63
CA ARG A 8 -0.12 -12.62 -14.02
C ARG A 8 -1.52 -12.04 -14.18
N GLU A 9 -1.96 -11.29 -13.17
CA GLU A 9 -3.28 -10.66 -13.14
C GLU A 9 -3.47 -9.92 -14.46
N LYS A 10 -4.48 -10.34 -15.22
CA LYS A 10 -4.76 -9.74 -16.52
C LYS A 10 -5.09 -8.26 -16.28
N PRO A 11 -4.55 -7.34 -17.08
CA PRO A 11 -4.87 -5.92 -16.94
C PRO A 11 -6.39 -5.71 -16.97
N VAL A 12 -6.94 -5.13 -15.91
CA VAL A 12 -8.37 -4.78 -15.83
C VAL A 12 -8.52 -3.34 -16.31
N PRO A 13 -9.43 -3.06 -17.27
CA PRO A 13 -9.56 -1.71 -17.83
C PRO A 13 -10.15 -0.73 -16.81
N ILE A 14 -9.56 0.47 -16.72
CA ILE A 14 -10.10 1.62 -15.98
C ILE A 14 -10.54 2.66 -17.02
N ASN A 15 -11.86 2.85 -17.16
CA ASN A 15 -12.43 3.82 -18.08
C ASN A 15 -12.67 5.16 -17.36
N MET A 16 -12.15 6.26 -17.91
CA MET A 16 -12.31 7.60 -17.33
C MET A 16 -12.59 8.66 -18.39
N ARG A 17 -13.36 9.69 -18.00
CA ARG A 17 -13.56 10.91 -18.79
C ARG A 17 -12.83 12.06 -18.13
N VAL A 18 -12.16 12.87 -18.94
CA VAL A 18 -11.38 14.01 -18.48
C VAL A 18 -11.67 15.21 -19.38
N ASP A 19 -11.78 16.39 -18.79
CA ASP A 19 -11.91 17.62 -19.56
C ASP A 19 -10.58 17.98 -20.24
N THR A 20 -10.65 18.78 -21.31
CA THR A 20 -9.50 19.14 -22.12
C THR A 20 -8.39 19.81 -21.30
N ARG A 21 -8.74 20.66 -20.33
CA ARG A 21 -7.76 21.38 -19.51
C ARG A 21 -6.97 20.43 -18.63
N LYS A 22 -7.64 19.49 -17.95
CA LYS A 22 -6.95 18.46 -17.15
C LYS A 22 -6.09 17.56 -18.02
N ARG A 23 -6.57 17.18 -19.21
CA ARG A 23 -5.78 16.39 -20.15
C ARG A 23 -4.50 17.12 -20.58
N SER A 24 -4.60 18.38 -20.98
CA SER A 24 -3.43 19.18 -21.38
C SER A 24 -2.42 19.34 -20.25
N LEU A 25 -2.88 19.48 -19.00
CA LEU A 25 -2.00 19.54 -17.84
C LEU A 25 -1.21 18.23 -17.64
N ILE A 26 -1.89 17.08 -17.78
CA ILE A 26 -1.25 15.77 -17.69
C ILE A 26 -0.25 15.59 -18.83
N ASP A 27 -0.63 15.98 -20.05
CA ASP A 27 0.25 15.88 -21.22
C ASP A 27 1.53 16.68 -21.05
N ALA A 28 1.45 17.92 -20.55
CA ALA A 28 2.63 18.72 -20.24
C ALA A 28 3.53 18.06 -19.17
N ALA A 29 2.95 17.46 -18.12
CA ALA A 29 3.73 16.75 -17.10
C ALA A 29 4.45 15.52 -17.66
N VAL A 30 3.77 14.76 -18.52
CA VAL A 30 4.31 13.56 -19.18
C VAL A 30 5.44 13.93 -20.14
N GLU A 31 5.30 15.03 -20.90
CA GLU A 31 6.36 15.54 -21.79
C GLU A 31 7.63 15.91 -21.02
N LEU A 32 7.48 16.51 -19.83
CA LEU A 32 8.62 16.87 -18.98
C LEU A 32 9.31 15.64 -18.35
N LEU A 33 8.55 14.60 -18.03
CA LEU A 33 9.05 13.38 -17.38
C LEU A 33 9.53 12.32 -18.38
N GLY A 34 9.14 12.42 -19.66
CA GLY A 34 9.47 11.44 -20.68
C GLY A 34 8.80 10.07 -20.48
N THR A 35 7.66 10.04 -19.77
CA THR A 35 6.89 8.81 -19.50
C THR A 35 5.73 8.66 -20.48
N ASP A 36 4.91 7.63 -20.33
CA ASP A 36 3.60 7.56 -21.00
C ASP A 36 2.48 8.07 -20.08
N ARG A 37 1.38 8.52 -20.70
CA ARG A 37 0.22 9.07 -19.99
C ARG A 37 -0.45 8.06 -19.06
N THR A 38 -0.57 6.81 -19.50
CA THR A 38 -1.29 5.78 -18.75
C THR A 38 -0.52 5.42 -17.49
N SER A 39 0.78 5.14 -17.58
CA SER A 39 1.62 4.85 -16.44
C SER A 39 1.69 6.04 -15.49
N PHE A 40 1.83 7.27 -16.00
CA PHE A 40 1.81 8.46 -15.14
C PHE A 40 0.52 8.59 -14.33
N ILE A 41 -0.64 8.38 -14.95
CA ILE A 41 -1.94 8.43 -14.27
C ILE A 41 -2.07 7.29 -13.26
N LEU A 42 -1.68 6.07 -13.63
CA LEU A 42 -1.75 4.90 -12.75
C LEU A 42 -0.85 5.07 -11.54
N ASP A 43 0.40 5.49 -11.72
CA ASP A 43 1.36 5.68 -10.64
C ASP A 43 0.90 6.77 -9.67
N ALA A 44 0.40 7.90 -10.21
CA ALA A 44 -0.16 8.97 -9.39
C ALA A 44 -1.39 8.51 -8.60
N ALA A 45 -2.28 7.74 -9.22
CA ALA A 45 -3.46 7.19 -8.56
C ALA A 45 -3.10 6.17 -7.48
N CYS A 46 -2.16 5.26 -7.75
CA CYS A 46 -1.67 4.27 -6.81
C CYS A 46 -1.03 4.94 -5.59
N ARG A 47 -0.10 5.87 -5.82
CA ARG A 47 0.54 6.64 -4.74
C ARG A 47 -0.49 7.35 -3.88
N ARG A 48 -1.48 8.00 -4.51
CA ARG A 48 -2.53 8.68 -3.74
C ARG A 48 -3.40 7.71 -2.96
N ALA A 49 -3.70 6.54 -3.51
CA ALA A 49 -4.45 5.50 -2.81
C ALA A 49 -3.67 4.98 -1.60
N GLU A 50 -2.36 4.73 -1.76
CA GLU A 50 -1.46 4.32 -0.68
C GLU A 50 -1.43 5.36 0.44
N GLU A 51 -1.25 6.64 0.13
CA GLU A 51 -1.28 7.74 1.10
C GLU A 51 -2.61 7.74 1.88
N VAL A 52 -3.75 7.65 1.19
CA VAL A 52 -5.07 7.63 1.83
C VAL A 52 -5.26 6.40 2.73
N ILE A 53 -4.73 5.25 2.33
CA ILE A 53 -4.78 4.02 3.14
C ILE A 53 -3.88 4.16 4.38
N MET A 54 -2.70 4.75 4.24
CA MET A 54 -1.75 4.96 5.34
C MET A 54 -2.22 6.04 6.32
N ASP A 55 -2.86 7.09 5.83
CA ASP A 55 -3.43 8.17 6.65
C ASP A 55 -4.68 7.71 7.44
N ARG A 56 -5.15 6.49 7.22
CA ARG A 56 -6.32 5.95 7.92
C ARG A 56 -6.00 5.73 9.40
N GLN A 57 -6.59 6.59 10.24
CA GLN A 57 -6.44 6.51 11.71
C GLN A 57 -7.50 5.62 12.38
N LEU A 58 -8.68 5.44 11.76
CA LEU A 58 -9.77 4.69 12.34
C LEU A 58 -10.00 3.36 11.59
N PHE A 59 -9.84 2.26 12.33
CA PHE A 59 -10.14 0.90 11.86
C PHE A 59 -11.48 0.47 12.47
N LEU A 60 -12.48 0.29 11.62
CA LEU A 60 -13.76 -0.28 12.01
C LEU A 60 -13.65 -1.79 11.86
N LEU A 61 -13.82 -2.51 12.97
CA LEU A 61 -13.79 -3.97 13.02
C LEU A 61 -15.20 -4.48 13.30
N SER A 62 -15.53 -5.66 12.77
CA SER A 62 -16.67 -6.43 13.28
C SER A 62 -16.34 -6.97 14.68
N ASP A 63 -17.35 -7.32 15.46
CA ASP A 63 -17.16 -7.89 16.80
C ASP A 63 -16.18 -9.08 16.79
N GLU A 64 -16.36 -10.00 15.83
CA GLU A 64 -15.46 -11.15 15.65
C GLU A 64 -14.00 -10.76 15.34
N ALA A 65 -13.80 -9.69 14.56
CA ALA A 65 -12.46 -9.20 14.25
C ALA A 65 -11.84 -8.46 15.44
N PHE A 66 -12.67 -7.79 16.25
CA PHE A 66 -12.25 -7.14 17.49
C PHE A 66 -11.85 -8.16 18.56
N ASP A 67 -12.63 -9.23 18.75
CA ASP A 67 -12.31 -10.32 19.69
C ASP A 67 -10.97 -11.00 19.33
N ARG A 68 -10.73 -11.26 18.04
CA ARG A 68 -9.44 -11.78 17.57
C ARG A 68 -8.29 -10.82 17.86
N PHE A 69 -8.53 -9.52 17.70
CA PHE A 69 -7.53 -8.49 17.99
C PHE A 69 -7.21 -8.44 19.49
N GLU A 70 -8.22 -8.48 20.36
CA GLU A 70 -8.04 -8.51 21.81
C GLU A 70 -7.27 -9.76 22.26
N GLN A 71 -7.67 -10.94 21.76
CA GLN A 71 -6.93 -12.18 22.01
C GLN A 71 -5.47 -12.09 21.57
N ALA A 72 -5.18 -11.45 20.44
CA ALA A 72 -3.82 -11.25 19.95
C ALA A 72 -2.99 -10.27 20.81
N LEU A 73 -3.63 -9.35 21.55
CA LEU A 73 -2.97 -8.48 22.52
C LEU A 73 -2.67 -9.22 23.83
N GLU A 74 -3.60 -10.05 24.29
CA GLU A 74 -3.44 -10.85 25.52
C GLU A 74 -2.42 -11.98 25.33
N HIS A 75 -2.52 -12.70 24.21
CA HIS A 75 -1.50 -13.67 23.81
C HIS A 75 -0.25 -12.88 23.41
N ASN A 76 0.72 -12.80 24.30
CA ASN A 76 2.01 -12.13 24.09
C ASN A 76 2.90 -12.88 23.07
N ALA A 77 2.35 -13.21 21.90
CA ALA A 77 2.99 -13.89 20.78
C ALA A 77 4.20 -13.12 20.22
N LEU A 78 4.33 -11.86 20.61
CA LEU A 78 5.50 -11.02 20.34
C LEU A 78 6.77 -11.58 21.00
N LYS A 79 6.67 -12.28 22.14
CA LYS A 79 7.83 -12.88 22.81
C LYS A 79 8.49 -13.99 22.01
N ASP A 80 7.73 -14.76 21.22
CA ASP A 80 8.27 -15.88 20.44
C ASP A 80 8.78 -15.47 19.05
N ASN A 81 8.55 -14.22 18.66
CA ASN A 81 8.96 -13.72 17.36
C ASN A 81 10.48 -13.44 17.32
N LYS A 82 11.24 -14.39 16.77
CA LYS A 82 12.71 -14.29 16.60
C LYS A 82 13.15 -13.03 15.83
N CYS A 83 12.37 -12.56 14.86
CA CYS A 83 12.69 -11.34 14.12
C CYS A 83 12.54 -10.09 14.99
N LEU A 84 11.49 -10.04 15.82
CA LEU A 84 11.27 -8.93 16.76
C LEU A 84 12.36 -8.88 17.83
N GLN A 85 12.73 -10.04 18.40
CA GLN A 85 13.85 -10.13 19.34
C GLN A 85 15.15 -9.59 18.71
N LYS A 86 15.47 -10.00 17.48
CA LYS A 86 16.66 -9.52 16.76
C LYS A 86 16.62 -8.01 16.49
N LEU A 87 15.44 -7.45 16.22
CA LEU A 87 15.26 -6.01 16.02
C LEU A 87 15.48 -5.24 17.33
N MET A 88 14.88 -5.69 18.44
CA MET A 88 14.97 -5.04 19.76
C MET A 88 16.37 -5.15 20.38
N SER A 89 17.14 -6.19 20.06
CA SER A 89 18.53 -6.33 20.52
C SER A 89 19.53 -5.45 19.75
N LYS A 90 19.12 -4.77 18.67
CA LYS A 90 20.00 -3.83 17.98
C LYS A 90 20.12 -2.55 18.80
N PRO A 91 21.35 -2.08 19.08
CA PRO A 91 21.53 -0.76 19.69
C PRO A 91 20.91 0.30 18.78
N ALA A 92 20.25 1.28 19.39
CA ALA A 92 19.64 2.37 18.66
C ALA A 92 20.73 3.16 17.91
N PRO A 93 20.56 3.46 16.60
CA PRO A 93 21.57 4.14 15.81
C PRO A 93 21.75 5.63 16.15
N TRP A 94 20.98 6.13 17.12
CA TRP A 94 20.98 7.51 17.60
C TRP A 94 21.47 7.65 19.05
N SER A 95 22.15 6.63 19.59
CA SER A 95 22.90 6.75 20.84
C SER A 95 24.36 7.10 20.61
#